data_AF-A0A9W7U0G4-F1
#
_entry.id   AF-A0A9W7U0G4-F1
#
_cell.length_a   1.000
_cell.length_b   1.000
_cell.length_c   1.000
_cell.angle_alpha   90.00
_cell.angle_beta   90.00
_cell.angle_gamma   90.00
#
_symmetry.space_group_name_H-M   'P 1'
#
loop_
_entity.id
_entity.type
_entity.pdbx_description
1 polymer ?
#
loop_
_entity_poly.entity_id
_entity_poly.type
_entity_poly.pdbx_seq_one_letter_code
_entity_poly.pdbx_strand_id
1 'polypeptide(L)'
;MGTLPSNPTVGSLTIDSPLGLLTVSSASGAIVALDWGRLGDDRPDPVLEEAARQLRDYFAGTRLDFDLPLAPSGTAFRQQVWAAMRAIPYGGVLTYGDVARMLGTAPRAVGGACGANPIPVIIPCHRIVGGGGAPGGYSGLGGLQTKDWLLRHERQHRMTDEKTGDTLELQLL
;
A
#
# COMPACT_ATOMS: atom_id res chain seq x y z
N MET A 1 -16.04 40.67 -6.76
CA MET A 1 -14.82 39.84 -6.71
C MET A 1 -15.08 38.62 -5.85
N GLY A 2 -15.45 37.48 -6.46
CA GLY A 2 -15.47 36.20 -5.76
C GLY A 2 -14.10 35.56 -5.88
N THR A 3 -13.37 35.44 -4.78
CA THR A 3 -12.16 34.62 -4.71
C THR A 3 -12.56 33.19 -5.04
N LEU A 4 -12.02 32.65 -6.12
CA LEU A 4 -12.07 31.21 -6.39
C LEU A 4 -11.55 30.48 -5.15
N PRO A 5 -12.20 29.41 -4.66
CA PRO A 5 -11.65 28.64 -3.55
C PRO A 5 -10.24 28.19 -3.94
N SER A 6 -9.26 28.53 -3.12
CA SER A 6 -7.88 28.08 -3.27
C SER A 6 -7.90 26.57 -3.46
N ASN A 7 -7.41 26.10 -4.60
CA ASN A 7 -7.18 24.68 -4.85
C ASN A 7 -6.46 24.14 -3.61
N PRO A 8 -6.93 23.05 -2.96
CA PRO A 8 -6.29 22.56 -1.74
C PRO A 8 -4.79 22.45 -1.99
N THR A 9 -3.99 23.05 -1.11
CA THR A 9 -2.53 23.01 -1.25
C THR A 9 -2.12 21.54 -1.20
N VAL A 10 -1.68 21.03 -2.35
CA VAL A 10 -1.12 19.69 -2.46
C VAL A 10 0.33 19.78 -2.05
N GLY A 11 0.69 19.09 -0.97
CA GLY A 11 2.08 18.86 -0.59
C GLY A 11 2.64 17.70 -1.39
N SER A 12 3.95 17.69 -1.58
CA SER A 12 4.68 16.60 -2.23
C SER A 12 6.03 16.40 -1.57
N LEU A 13 6.45 15.16 -1.37
CA LEU A 13 7.79 14.86 -0.88
C LEU A 13 8.34 13.60 -1.55
N THR A 14 9.50 13.76 -2.18
CA THR A 14 10.22 12.67 -2.84
C THR A 14 11.21 12.02 -1.87
N ILE A 15 11.24 10.69 -1.84
CA ILE A 15 12.21 9.90 -1.09
C ILE A 15 12.95 8.92 -1.99
N ASP A 16 14.19 8.59 -1.64
CA ASP A 16 14.89 7.43 -2.16
C ASP A 16 14.35 6.13 -1.53
N SER A 17 14.27 5.06 -2.34
CA SER A 17 13.89 3.74 -1.87
C SER A 17 14.59 2.64 -2.70
N PRO A 18 14.60 1.38 -2.21
CA PRO A 18 15.04 0.24 -3.02
C PRO A 18 14.26 0.03 -4.32
N LEU A 19 13.09 0.66 -4.47
CA LEU A 19 12.26 0.65 -5.69
C LEU A 19 12.53 1.84 -6.62
N GLY A 20 13.55 2.63 -6.33
CA GLY A 20 13.82 3.93 -6.95
C GLY A 20 13.17 5.08 -6.18
N LEU A 21 13.13 6.26 -6.79
CA LEU A 21 12.48 7.43 -6.20
C LEU A 21 10.97 7.17 -6.05
N LEU A 22 10.41 7.60 -4.93
CA LEU A 22 8.96 7.60 -4.69
C LEU A 22 8.54 8.99 -4.24
N THR A 23 7.49 9.54 -4.85
CA THR A 23 6.88 10.80 -4.40
C THR A 23 5.58 10.52 -3.66
N VAL A 24 5.47 11.01 -2.43
CA VAL A 24 4.22 10.97 -1.66
C VAL A 24 3.53 12.33 -1.80
N SER A 25 2.22 12.33 -2.03
CA SER A 25 1.42 13.55 -2.11
C SER A 25 0.38 13.61 -1.00
N SER A 26 0.19 14.81 -0.43
CA SER A 26 -0.80 15.08 0.61
C SER A 26 -1.81 16.13 0.16
N ALA A 27 -3.02 16.04 0.70
CA ALA A 27 -4.00 17.12 0.64
C ALA A 27 -4.82 17.14 1.93
N SER A 28 -5.08 18.33 2.47
CA SER A 28 -5.90 18.51 3.67
C SER A 28 -5.44 17.65 4.87
N GLY A 29 -4.13 17.47 5.04
CA GLY A 29 -3.55 16.72 6.17
C GLY A 29 -3.58 15.19 6.04
N ALA A 30 -3.87 14.64 4.86
CA ALA A 30 -3.88 13.20 4.60
C ALA A 30 -3.09 12.84 3.34
N ILE A 31 -2.53 11.63 3.31
CA ILE A 31 -1.89 11.07 2.11
C ILE A 31 -2.96 10.68 1.10
N VAL A 32 -2.78 11.15 -0.13
CA VAL A 32 -3.75 10.93 -1.23
C VAL A 32 -3.16 10.13 -2.39
N ALA A 33 -1.83 10.16 -2.56
CA ALA A 33 -1.15 9.42 -3.62
C ALA A 33 0.29 9.03 -3.22
N LEU A 34 0.78 7.95 -3.83
CA LEU A 34 2.19 7.58 -3.87
C LEU A 34 2.56 7.17 -5.30
N ASP A 35 3.51 7.89 -5.89
CA ASP A 35 3.92 7.74 -7.28
C ASP A 35 5.38 7.33 -7.37
N TRP A 36 5.74 6.62 -8.44
CA TRP A 36 7.13 6.33 -8.75
C TRP A 36 7.78 7.51 -9.46
N GLY A 37 9.05 7.76 -9.12
CA GLY A 37 9.82 8.90 -9.61
C GLY A 37 9.66 10.15 -8.75
N ARG A 38 10.27 11.24 -9.23
CA ARG A 38 10.09 12.59 -8.68
C ARG A 38 8.93 13.27 -9.39
N LEU A 39 7.96 13.77 -8.63
CA LEU A 39 6.92 14.64 -9.15
C LEU A 39 7.12 16.07 -8.66
N GLY A 40 7.65 16.91 -9.56
CA GLY A 40 7.86 18.33 -9.28
C GLY A 40 8.83 18.59 -8.12
N ASP A 41 8.72 19.79 -7.57
CA ASP A 41 9.50 20.23 -6.42
C ASP A 41 8.87 19.75 -5.11
N ASP A 42 9.73 19.48 -4.12
CA ASP A 42 9.27 19.08 -2.80
C ASP A 42 8.60 20.27 -2.08
N ARG A 43 7.40 20.00 -1.55
CA ARG A 43 6.58 20.89 -0.73
C ARG A 43 6.17 20.10 0.52
N PRO A 44 7.11 19.87 1.45
CA PRO A 44 6.85 19.04 2.61
C PRO A 44 5.82 19.70 3.53
N ASP A 45 5.09 18.85 4.24
CA ASP A 45 4.23 19.18 5.37
C ASP A 45 4.42 18.11 6.46
N PRO A 46 3.86 18.29 7.67
CA PRO A 46 4.05 17.32 8.75
C PRO A 46 3.60 15.89 8.43
N VAL A 47 2.54 15.70 7.61
CA VAL A 47 2.06 14.36 7.25
C VAL A 47 2.99 13.68 6.24
N LEU A 48 3.58 14.46 5.33
CA LEU A 48 4.56 13.97 4.37
C LEU A 48 5.89 13.60 5.01
N GLU A 49 6.36 14.39 5.98
CA GLU A 49 7.57 14.08 6.74
C GLU A 49 7.41 12.77 7.51
N GLU A 50 6.25 12.57 8.15
CA GLU A 50 5.94 11.34 8.85
C GLU A 50 5.79 10.15 7.88
N ALA A 51 5.14 10.34 6.72
CA ALA A 51 5.06 9.31 5.69
C ALA A 51 6.45 8.92 5.17
N ALA A 52 7.33 9.89 4.92
CA ALA A 52 8.71 9.66 4.49
C ALA A 52 9.52 8.91 5.57
N ARG A 53 9.33 9.23 6.85
CA ARG A 53 9.94 8.51 7.97
C ARG A 53 9.46 7.05 8.00
N GLN A 54 8.15 6.80 7.99
CA GLN A 54 7.59 5.46 8.04
C GLN A 54 7.95 4.62 6.81
N LEU A 55 7.99 5.21 5.60
CA LEU A 55 8.42 4.50 4.40
C LEU A 55 9.90 4.09 4.49
N ARG A 56 10.77 4.95 5.02
CA ARG A 56 12.18 4.60 5.26
C ARG A 56 12.29 3.46 6.27
N ASP A 57 11.56 3.51 7.37
CA ASP A 57 11.52 2.42 8.36
C ASP A 57 11.01 1.10 7.75
N TYR A 58 9.97 1.17 6.90
CA TYR A 58 9.41 0.03 6.18
C TYR A 58 10.46 -0.60 5.27
N PHE A 59 11.15 0.19 4.44
CA PHE A 59 12.19 -0.32 3.55
C PHE A 59 13.45 -0.79 4.31
N ALA A 60 13.68 -0.28 5.52
CA ALA A 60 14.70 -0.79 6.43
C ALA A 60 14.28 -2.07 7.18
N GLY A 61 13.03 -2.52 7.03
CA GLY A 61 12.52 -3.72 7.71
C GLY A 61 12.24 -3.55 9.20
N THR A 62 12.21 -2.30 9.70
CA THR A 62 11.99 -1.98 11.13
C THR A 62 10.56 -1.55 11.44
N ARG A 63 9.72 -1.42 10.41
CA ARG A 63 8.30 -1.09 10.52
C ARG A 63 7.44 -2.10 9.77
N LEU A 64 6.40 -2.58 10.44
CA LEU A 64 5.50 -3.61 9.91
C LEU A 64 4.11 -3.06 9.54
N ASP A 65 3.72 -1.89 10.03
CA ASP A 65 2.45 -1.23 9.72
C ASP A 65 2.65 0.25 9.36
N PHE A 66 1.62 0.88 8.81
CA PHE A 66 1.61 2.33 8.58
C PHE A 66 0.52 2.97 9.42
N ASP A 67 0.90 3.92 10.26
CA ASP A 67 -0.01 4.77 11.02
C ASP A 67 -0.02 6.17 10.39
N LEU A 68 -0.79 6.30 9.30
CA LEU A 68 -0.87 7.51 8.49
C LEU A 68 -2.33 7.80 8.15
N PRO A 69 -2.76 9.07 8.19
CA PRO A 69 -4.07 9.46 7.68
C PRO A 69 -4.08 9.31 6.16
N LEU A 70 -4.95 8.46 5.62
CA LEU A 70 -5.09 8.22 4.19
C LEU A 70 -6.46 8.69 3.70
N ALA A 71 -6.48 9.42 2.59
CA ALA A 71 -7.71 9.89 1.94
C ALA A 71 -7.69 9.63 0.41
N PRO A 72 -7.52 8.37 -0.04
CA PRO A 72 -7.48 8.06 -1.47
C PRO A 72 -8.83 8.33 -2.13
N SER A 73 -8.82 8.99 -3.29
CA SER A 73 -10.04 9.22 -4.08
C SER A 73 -10.41 7.99 -4.91
N GLY A 74 -11.65 7.51 -4.78
CA GLY A 74 -12.15 6.35 -5.52
C GLY A 74 -13.62 6.07 -5.24
N THR A 75 -14.21 5.18 -6.05
CA THR A 75 -15.59 4.71 -5.84
C THR A 75 -15.74 3.99 -4.50
N ALA A 76 -16.96 3.93 -3.97
CA ALA A 76 -17.24 3.21 -2.71
C ALA A 76 -16.71 1.77 -2.73
N PHE A 77 -16.88 1.07 -3.86
CA PHE A 77 -16.34 -0.29 -4.05
C PHE A 77 -14.81 -0.32 -3.96
N ARG A 78 -14.10 0.63 -4.60
CA ARG A 78 -12.63 0.69 -4.52
C ARG A 78 -12.17 0.95 -3.09
N GLN A 79 -12.83 1.86 -2.38
CA GLN A 79 -12.51 2.15 -0.97
C GLN A 79 -12.68 0.92 -0.08
N GLN A 80 -13.73 0.11 -0.29
CA GLN A 80 -13.92 -1.16 0.42
C GLN A 80 -12.79 -2.16 0.15
N VAL A 81 -12.38 -2.29 -1.11
CA VAL A 81 -11.25 -3.17 -1.48
C VAL A 81 -9.93 -2.67 -0.87
N TRP A 82 -9.67 -1.36 -0.89
CA TRP A 82 -8.46 -0.79 -0.29
C TRP A 82 -8.43 -0.95 1.22
N ALA A 83 -9.59 -0.83 1.89
CA ALA A 83 -9.71 -1.14 3.31
C ALA A 83 -9.38 -2.61 3.60
N ALA A 84 -9.89 -3.55 2.78
CA ALA A 84 -9.57 -4.96 2.90
C ALA A 84 -8.06 -5.24 2.68
N MET A 85 -7.40 -4.56 1.75
CA MET A 85 -5.95 -4.68 1.55
C MET A 85 -5.17 -4.22 2.79
N ARG A 86 -5.54 -3.09 3.37
CA ARG A 86 -4.87 -2.54 4.57
C ARG A 86 -4.98 -3.44 5.79
N ALA A 87 -6.04 -4.25 5.87
CA ALA A 87 -6.23 -5.22 6.94
C ALA A 87 -5.30 -6.44 6.82
N ILE A 88 -4.60 -6.63 5.70
CA ILE A 88 -3.65 -7.74 5.52
C ILE A 88 -2.36 -7.38 6.25
N PRO A 89 -1.92 -8.17 7.25
CA PRO A 89 -0.70 -7.87 8.00
C PRO A 89 0.56 -8.00 7.14
N TYR A 90 1.65 -7.40 7.61
CA TYR A 90 2.98 -7.53 6.98
C TYR A 90 3.38 -8.98 6.74
N GLY A 91 3.84 -9.29 5.53
CA GLY A 91 4.21 -10.65 5.13
C GLY A 91 3.03 -11.61 4.96
N GLY A 92 1.81 -11.17 5.23
CA GLY A 92 0.57 -11.86 4.90
C GLY A 92 0.17 -11.64 3.45
N VAL A 93 -0.57 -12.59 2.89
CA VAL A 93 -1.16 -12.48 1.55
C VAL A 93 -2.59 -13.01 1.56
N LEU A 94 -3.43 -12.45 0.69
CA LEU A 94 -4.75 -12.99 0.36
C LEU A 94 -4.83 -13.18 -1.15
N THR A 95 -5.63 -14.13 -1.61
CA THR A 95 -5.89 -14.23 -3.05
C THR A 95 -6.95 -13.22 -3.49
N TYR A 96 -7.01 -12.90 -4.79
CA TYR A 96 -8.15 -12.16 -5.35
C TYR A 96 -9.49 -12.85 -5.04
N GLY A 97 -9.51 -14.19 -4.95
CA GLY A 97 -10.68 -14.98 -4.58
C GLY A 97 -11.12 -14.78 -3.14
N ASP A 98 -10.16 -14.64 -2.22
CA ASP A 98 -10.46 -14.44 -0.80
C ASP A 98 -11.11 -13.09 -0.55
N VAL A 99 -10.52 -12.02 -1.10
CA VAL A 99 -11.09 -10.67 -1.00
C VAL A 99 -12.43 -10.59 -1.72
N ALA A 100 -12.58 -11.26 -2.86
CA ALA A 100 -13.84 -11.30 -3.60
C ALA A 100 -14.96 -11.96 -2.77
N ARG A 101 -14.65 -13.07 -2.09
CA ARG A 101 -15.57 -13.75 -1.18
C ARG A 101 -15.96 -12.87 0.00
N MET A 102 -14.99 -12.21 0.63
CA MET A 102 -15.23 -11.29 1.75
C MET A 102 -16.18 -10.14 1.40
N LEU A 103 -16.08 -9.62 0.17
CA LEU A 103 -16.84 -8.46 -0.28
C LEU A 103 -18.06 -8.81 -1.15
N GLY A 104 -18.37 -10.09 -1.33
CA GLY A 104 -19.51 -10.54 -2.16
C GLY A 104 -19.40 -10.10 -3.62
N THR A 105 -18.20 -10.17 -4.21
CA THR A 105 -17.91 -9.71 -5.57
C THR A 105 -17.12 -10.75 -6.39
N ALA A 106 -16.69 -10.38 -7.61
CA ALA A 106 -15.87 -11.22 -8.47
C ALA A 106 -14.37 -10.92 -8.32
N PRO A 107 -13.46 -11.92 -8.41
CA PRO A 107 -12.01 -11.71 -8.33
C PRO A 107 -11.48 -10.69 -9.35
N ARG A 108 -12.08 -10.64 -10.54
CA ARG A 108 -11.73 -9.66 -11.58
C ARG A 108 -12.03 -8.22 -11.16
N ALA A 109 -13.11 -7.98 -10.43
CA ALA A 109 -13.46 -6.66 -9.91
C ALA A 109 -12.45 -6.21 -8.84
N VAL A 110 -12.02 -7.13 -7.97
CA VAL A 110 -10.93 -6.90 -7.00
C VAL A 110 -9.64 -6.54 -7.74
N GLY A 111 -9.28 -7.28 -8.80
CA GLY A 111 -8.11 -6.97 -9.63
C GLY A 111 -8.12 -5.55 -10.21
N GLY A 112 -9.27 -5.10 -10.70
CA GLY A 112 -9.45 -3.72 -11.18
C GLY A 112 -9.27 -2.67 -10.07
N ALA A 113 -9.76 -2.94 -8.85
CA ALA A 113 -9.57 -2.06 -7.71
C ALA A 113 -8.12 -2.05 -7.19
N CYS A 114 -7.41 -3.20 -7.26
CA CYS A 114 -5.97 -3.28 -6.97
C CYS A 114 -5.15 -2.39 -7.91
N GLY A 115 -5.43 -2.46 -9.22
CA GLY A 115 -4.72 -1.67 -10.21
C GLY A 115 -5.04 -0.18 -10.16
N ALA A 116 -6.16 0.20 -9.55
CA ALA A 116 -6.57 1.58 -9.34
C ALA A 116 -6.11 2.16 -7.98
N ASN A 117 -5.28 1.42 -7.22
CA ASN A 117 -4.78 1.88 -5.93
C ASN A 117 -3.87 3.12 -6.09
N PRO A 118 -4.25 4.30 -5.56
CA PRO A 118 -3.45 5.51 -5.69
C PRO A 118 -2.29 5.61 -4.70
N ILE A 119 -2.28 4.78 -3.64
CA ILE A 119 -1.24 4.83 -2.59
C ILE A 119 -0.58 3.45 -2.44
N PRO A 120 0.12 2.94 -3.47
CA PRO A 120 0.82 1.65 -3.41
C PRO A 120 1.86 1.62 -2.27
N VAL A 121 2.31 0.41 -1.91
CA VAL A 121 3.15 0.13 -0.72
C VAL A 121 2.39 0.33 0.61
N ILE A 122 1.84 1.53 0.84
CA ILE A 122 1.08 1.87 2.06
C ILE A 122 -0.30 1.18 2.06
N ILE A 123 -1.03 1.27 0.94
CA ILE A 123 -2.16 0.38 0.64
C ILE A 123 -1.56 -0.83 -0.08
N PRO A 124 -1.47 -2.01 0.56
CA PRO A 124 -0.55 -3.05 0.15
C PRO A 124 -1.16 -3.95 -0.94
N CYS A 125 -1.43 -3.39 -2.13
CA CYS A 125 -1.97 -4.17 -3.25
C CYS A 125 -1.04 -5.29 -3.73
N HIS A 126 0.26 -5.25 -3.38
CA HIS A 126 1.22 -6.34 -3.62
C HIS A 126 0.91 -7.60 -2.80
N ARG A 127 0.17 -7.48 -1.69
CA ARG A 127 -0.26 -8.62 -0.85
C ARG A 127 -1.47 -9.37 -1.42
N ILE A 128 -2.09 -8.89 -2.51
CA ILE A 128 -3.15 -9.61 -3.21
C ILE A 128 -2.56 -10.46 -4.33
N VAL A 129 -2.68 -11.78 -4.26
CA VAL A 129 -2.06 -12.71 -5.21
C VAL A 129 -3.08 -13.54 -5.99
N GLY A 130 -2.64 -14.20 -7.06
CA GLY A 130 -3.42 -15.20 -7.78
C GLY A 130 -3.65 -16.47 -6.96
N GLY A 131 -4.64 -17.27 -7.38
CA GLY A 131 -4.83 -18.61 -6.81
C GLY A 131 -3.62 -19.52 -7.07
N GLY A 132 -3.37 -20.48 -6.17
CA GLY A 132 -2.26 -21.43 -6.30
C GLY A 132 -0.87 -20.81 -6.12
N GLY A 133 -0.77 -19.62 -5.52
CA GLY A 133 0.51 -18.94 -5.26
C GLY A 133 1.06 -18.13 -6.44
N ALA A 134 0.33 -18.01 -7.55
CA ALA A 134 0.74 -17.16 -8.66
C ALA A 134 0.77 -15.68 -8.23
N PRO A 135 1.77 -14.88 -8.65
CA PRO A 135 1.87 -13.48 -8.23
C PRO A 135 0.70 -12.61 -8.73
N GLY A 136 -0.08 -13.05 -9.73
CA GLY A 136 -1.18 -12.27 -10.28
C GLY A 136 -0.70 -11.11 -11.16
N GLY A 137 -1.32 -9.93 -11.04
CA GLY A 137 -0.89 -8.69 -11.73
C GLY A 137 -0.38 -7.63 -10.74
N TYR A 138 0.41 -6.67 -11.25
CA TYR A 138 0.84 -5.48 -10.50
C TYR A 138 0.94 -4.26 -11.40
N SER A 139 0.32 -3.16 -10.99
CA SER A 139 0.23 -1.93 -11.79
C SER A 139 1.33 -0.91 -11.48
N GLY A 140 2.18 -1.18 -10.49
CA GLY A 140 3.29 -0.30 -10.15
C GLY A 140 4.43 -0.32 -11.16
N LEU A 141 5.28 0.72 -11.15
CA LEU A 141 6.48 0.76 -11.99
C LEU A 141 7.37 -0.46 -11.69
N GLY A 142 7.87 -1.12 -12.73
CA GLY A 142 8.58 -2.41 -12.63
C GLY A 142 7.67 -3.65 -12.57
N GLY A 143 6.34 -3.46 -12.53
CA GLY A 143 5.35 -4.52 -12.65
C GLY A 143 5.55 -5.65 -11.64
N LEU A 144 5.56 -6.89 -12.12
CA LEU A 144 5.70 -8.07 -11.26
C LEU A 144 7.02 -8.11 -10.49
N GLN A 145 8.11 -7.54 -11.03
CA GLN A 145 9.40 -7.53 -10.34
C GLN A 145 9.33 -6.73 -9.04
N THR A 146 8.65 -5.59 -9.06
CA THR A 146 8.40 -4.75 -7.89
C THR A 146 7.55 -5.47 -6.86
N LYS A 147 6.48 -6.15 -7.31
CA LYS A 147 5.64 -6.97 -6.44
C LYS A 147 6.44 -8.08 -5.76
N ASP A 148 7.23 -8.81 -6.54
CA ASP A 148 8.08 -9.91 -6.04
C ASP A 148 9.16 -9.40 -5.10
N TRP A 149 9.71 -8.21 -5.33
CA TRP A 149 10.64 -7.56 -4.40
C TRP A 149 9.96 -7.24 -3.08
N LEU A 150 8.80 -6.55 -3.09
CA LEU A 150 8.05 -6.20 -1.88
C LEU A 150 7.65 -7.45 -1.09
N LEU A 151 7.12 -8.47 -1.75
CA LEU A 151 6.77 -9.73 -1.11
C LEU A 151 7.99 -10.44 -0.49
N ARG A 152 9.17 -10.39 -1.15
CA ARG A 152 10.40 -10.95 -0.58
C ARG A 152 10.90 -10.14 0.61
N HIS A 153 10.91 -8.81 0.49
CA HIS A 153 11.27 -7.88 1.55
C HIS A 153 10.47 -8.16 2.82
N GLU A 154 9.15 -8.31 2.68
CA GLU A 154 8.28 -8.59 3.82
C GLU A 154 8.46 -10.00 4.40
N ARG A 155 8.77 -11.00 3.57
CA ARG A 155 9.07 -12.35 4.08
C ARG A 155 10.37 -12.41 4.86
N GLN A 156 11.39 -11.66 4.45
CA GLN A 156 12.71 -11.66 5.10
C GLN A 156 12.68 -11.01 6.50
N HIS A 157 11.78 -10.06 6.72
CA HIS A 157 11.64 -9.33 7.98
C HIS A 157 10.36 -9.74 8.74
N ARG A 158 9.74 -10.86 8.34
CA ARG A 158 8.67 -11.47 9.13
C ARG A 158 9.32 -11.92 10.44
N MET A 159 8.86 -11.35 11.55
CA MET A 159 9.31 -11.62 12.92
C MET A 159 9.94 -13.01 13.04
N THR A 160 11.27 -13.08 13.19
CA THR A 160 11.91 -14.23 13.83
C THR A 160 11.53 -14.14 15.28
N ASP A 161 10.36 -14.71 15.61
CA ASP A 161 10.04 -14.98 17.00
C ASP A 161 10.88 -16.19 17.44
N GLU A 162 12.17 -15.97 17.70
CA GLU A 162 13.03 -16.94 18.40
C GLU A 162 12.59 -17.12 19.86
N LYS A 163 11.46 -16.54 20.28
CA LYS A 163 10.83 -16.75 21.57
C LYS A 163 9.31 -16.90 21.47
N THR A 164 8.80 -17.89 20.74
CA THR A 164 7.76 -18.82 21.22
C THR A 164 7.63 -19.93 20.20
N GLY A 165 8.08 -21.14 20.52
CA GLY A 165 7.95 -22.33 19.68
C GLY A 165 6.52 -22.88 19.61
N ASP A 166 5.51 -22.03 19.39
CA ASP A 166 4.13 -22.48 19.24
C ASP A 166 3.64 -22.30 17.80
N THR A 167 3.37 -23.43 17.17
CA THR A 167 2.61 -23.53 15.93
C THR A 167 1.16 -23.17 16.25
N LEU A 168 0.72 -21.97 15.90
CA LEU A 168 -0.71 -21.68 15.83
C LEU A 168 -1.28 -22.39 14.59
N GLU A 169 -1.82 -23.59 14.81
CA GLU A 169 -2.74 -24.23 13.87
C GLU A 169 -3.91 -23.27 13.60
N LEU A 170 -4.04 -22.83 12.35
CA LEU A 170 -5.31 -22.35 11.83
C LEU A 170 -6.22 -23.57 11.62
N GLN A 171 -6.88 -24.02 12.68
CA GLN A 171 -8.08 -24.83 12.56
C GLN A 171 -9.21 -23.93 12.04
N LEU A 172 -9.61 -24.16 10.80
CA LEU A 172 -10.91 -23.71 10.29
C LEU A 172 -11.82 -24.94 10.21
N LEU A 173 -12.83 -24.91 11.10
CA LEU A 173 -14.13 -25.54 10.92
C LEU A 173 -14.89 -24.89 9.76
#